data_AF-A0A7Y4XPD2-F1
#
_entry.id   AF-A0A7Y4XPD2-F1
#
_cell.length_a   1.000
_cell.length_b   1.000
_cell.length_c   1.000
_cell.angle_alpha   90.00
_cell.angle_beta   90.00
_cell.angle_gamma   90.00
#
_symmetry.space_group_name_H-M   'P 1'
#
loop_
_entity.id
_entity.type
_entity.pdbx_description
1 polymer ?
#
loop_
_entity_poly.entity_id
_entity_poly.type
_entity_poly.pdbx_seq_one_letter_code
_entity_poly.pdbx_strand_id
1 'polypeptide(L)'
;MNDLDYLLNQLDLLIGFLAVSDQQVYEQIKLHDRFNLGLTIEQLYESNYGNYSNHITTSALLLGFAHFEDFLTKCIVNVLISNPDSNDYKVTLKTIREKGDRLIPSLAEEQARRLLFSEKIKFIEKQFTGINPQILLDIKFVNDVRNCIMHNNGLADKRLNPKYNDGQKIVLHSADVNAYGLQARQLAREIWIRQKSTN
;
A
#
# COMPACT_ATOMS: atom_id res chain seq x y z
N MET A 1 6.27 15.24 13.60
CA MET A 1 6.35 13.94 12.93
C MET A 1 6.22 14.20 11.44
N ASN A 2 7.17 13.74 10.62
CA ASN A 2 7.11 13.94 9.16
C ASN A 2 6.31 12.80 8.48
N ASP A 3 6.04 12.93 7.18
CA ASP A 3 5.23 11.93 6.43
C ASP A 3 5.87 10.54 6.41
N LEU A 4 7.20 10.45 6.35
CA LEU A 4 7.91 9.18 6.45
C LEU A 4 7.73 8.57 7.85
N ASP A 5 7.94 9.34 8.92
CA ASP A 5 7.77 8.87 10.30
C ASP A 5 6.34 8.36 10.53
N TYR A 6 5.34 9.08 10.01
CA TYR A 6 3.94 8.66 10.08
C TYR A 6 3.73 7.31 9.39
N LEU A 7 4.19 7.15 8.15
CA LEU A 7 4.08 5.87 7.43
C LEU A 7 4.78 4.74 8.19
N LEU A 8 6.01 4.95 8.65
CA LEU A 8 6.77 3.92 9.36
C LEU A 8 6.03 3.47 10.62
N ASN A 9 5.49 4.41 11.40
CA ASN A 9 4.68 4.11 12.57
C ASN A 9 3.42 3.29 12.21
N GLN A 10 2.71 3.65 11.14
CA GLN A 10 1.54 2.86 10.70
C GLN A 10 1.94 1.43 10.30
N LEU A 11 3.04 1.26 9.56
CA LEU A 11 3.52 -0.07 9.18
C LEU A 11 4.02 -0.88 10.38
N ASP A 12 4.56 -0.23 11.41
CA ASP A 12 4.98 -0.89 12.65
C ASP A 12 3.79 -1.38 13.48
N LEU A 13 2.71 -0.59 13.56
CA LEU A 13 1.46 -1.01 14.21
C LEU A 13 0.86 -2.26 13.53
N LEU A 14 1.00 -2.37 12.22
CA LEU A 14 0.53 -3.56 11.47
C LEU A 14 1.31 -4.83 11.82
N ILE A 15 2.53 -4.74 12.35
CA ILE A 15 3.25 -5.93 12.86
C ILE A 15 2.48 -6.54 14.03
N GLY A 16 1.98 -5.70 14.95
CA GLY A 16 1.13 -6.15 16.05
C GLY A 16 -0.16 -6.78 15.55
N PHE A 17 -0.77 -6.22 14.50
CA PHE A 17 -1.95 -6.78 13.86
C PHE A 17 -1.67 -8.14 13.18
N LEU A 18 -0.51 -8.30 12.54
CA LEU A 18 -0.10 -9.57 11.95
C LEU A 18 0.15 -10.66 13.01
N ALA A 19 0.59 -10.31 14.21
CA ALA A 19 0.74 -11.28 15.30
C ALA A 19 -0.59 -11.95 15.69
N VAL A 20 -1.73 -11.27 15.46
CA VAL A 20 -3.07 -11.81 15.72
C VAL A 20 -3.44 -12.90 14.71
N SER A 21 -2.74 -13.04 13.58
CA SER A 21 -2.97 -14.10 12.60
C SER A 21 -2.43 -15.47 13.03
N ASP A 22 -1.80 -15.57 14.21
CA ASP A 22 -1.19 -16.80 14.73
C ASP A 22 -2.25 -17.82 15.19
N GLN A 23 -1.93 -19.10 15.05
CA GLN A 23 -2.83 -20.19 15.42
C GLN A 23 -3.12 -20.22 16.92
N GLN A 24 -2.14 -19.92 17.77
CA GLN A 24 -2.36 -19.88 19.21
C GLN A 24 -3.38 -18.81 19.59
N VAL A 25 -3.34 -17.66 18.91
CA VAL A 25 -4.32 -16.58 19.10
C VAL A 25 -5.71 -17.00 18.63
N TYR A 26 -5.80 -17.65 17.46
CA TYR A 26 -7.06 -18.23 16.97
C TYR A 26 -7.68 -19.20 17.99
N GLU A 27 -6.89 -20.13 18.53
CA GLU A 27 -7.35 -21.10 19.54
C GLU A 27 -7.75 -20.41 20.86
N GLN A 28 -7.00 -19.39 21.29
CA GLN A 28 -7.35 -18.61 22.49
C GLN A 28 -8.69 -17.88 22.30
N ILE A 29 -8.89 -17.21 21.15
CA ILE A 29 -10.15 -16.55 20.85
C ILE A 29 -11.27 -17.58 20.87
N LYS A 30 -11.11 -18.72 20.19
CA LYS A 30 -12.10 -19.81 20.17
C LYS A 30 -12.48 -20.31 21.57
N LEU A 31 -11.52 -20.41 22.50
CA LEU A 31 -11.79 -20.80 23.89
C LEU A 31 -12.55 -19.72 24.67
N HIS A 32 -12.28 -18.44 24.40
CA HIS A 32 -12.90 -17.29 25.06
C HIS A 32 -14.20 -16.82 24.41
N ASP A 33 -14.48 -17.15 23.15
CA ASP A 33 -15.70 -16.76 22.41
C ASP A 33 -16.98 -17.46 22.93
N ARG A 34 -16.84 -18.32 23.94
CA ARG A 34 -17.94 -18.96 24.67
C ARG A 34 -18.86 -17.98 25.42
N PHE A 35 -18.56 -16.68 25.43
CA PHE A 35 -19.29 -15.65 26.19
C PHE A 35 -20.28 -14.79 25.37
N ASN A 36 -20.78 -15.27 24.21
CA ASN A 36 -21.96 -14.74 23.50
C ASN A 36 -21.89 -13.26 23.03
N LEU A 37 -20.95 -12.91 22.16
CA LEU A 37 -20.92 -11.58 21.50
C LEU A 37 -21.39 -11.58 20.02
N GLY A 38 -21.84 -12.72 19.48
CA GLY A 38 -22.32 -12.81 18.09
C GLY A 38 -22.04 -14.18 17.46
N LEU A 39 -21.79 -14.20 16.14
CA LEU A 39 -21.24 -15.37 15.46
C LEU A 39 -19.88 -15.71 16.04
N THR A 40 -19.66 -16.98 16.36
CA THR A 40 -18.35 -17.41 16.86
C THR A 40 -17.29 -17.30 15.78
N ILE A 41 -16.02 -17.19 16.16
CA ILE A 41 -14.89 -17.22 15.23
C ILE A 41 -14.92 -18.46 14.33
N GLU A 42 -15.39 -19.60 14.82
CA GLU A 42 -15.55 -20.82 14.03
C GLU A 42 -16.66 -20.70 12.97
N GLN A 43 -17.74 -19.99 13.28
CA GLN A 43 -18.81 -19.73 12.32
C GLN A 43 -18.37 -18.72 11.25
N LEU A 44 -17.57 -17.72 11.63
CA LEU A 44 -17.06 -16.70 10.71
C LEU A 44 -16.04 -17.25 9.71
N TYR A 45 -15.25 -18.24 10.10
CA TYR A 45 -14.15 -18.78 9.29
C TYR A 45 -14.30 -20.25 8.94
N GLU A 46 -15.52 -20.79 9.02
CA GLU A 46 -15.84 -22.17 8.65
C GLU A 46 -14.98 -23.22 9.38
N SER A 47 -14.66 -22.95 10.65
CA SER A 47 -13.76 -23.75 11.49
C SER A 47 -12.36 -23.96 10.89
N ASN A 48 -11.93 -23.10 9.97
CA ASN A 48 -10.66 -23.20 9.26
C ASN A 48 -9.73 -22.05 9.64
N TYR A 49 -8.67 -22.38 10.39
CA TYR A 49 -7.62 -21.44 10.77
C TYR A 49 -6.98 -20.75 9.56
N GLY A 50 -6.83 -21.44 8.42
CA GLY A 50 -6.30 -20.85 7.20
C GLY A 50 -7.16 -19.70 6.67
N ASN A 51 -8.49 -19.80 6.77
CA ASN A 51 -9.41 -18.73 6.39
C ASN A 51 -9.26 -17.52 7.32
N TYR A 52 -9.16 -17.76 8.63
CA TYR A 52 -8.91 -16.72 9.64
C TYR A 52 -7.58 -16.00 9.39
N SER A 53 -6.50 -16.77 9.28
CA SER A 53 -5.14 -16.24 9.10
C SER A 53 -5.06 -15.43 7.80
N ASN A 54 -5.60 -15.98 6.70
CA ASN A 54 -5.62 -15.29 5.41
C ASN A 54 -6.47 -14.00 5.44
N HIS A 55 -7.59 -13.97 6.17
CA HIS A 55 -8.39 -12.76 6.30
C HIS A 55 -7.64 -11.64 7.04
N ILE A 56 -6.93 -11.97 8.11
CA ILE A 56 -6.10 -11.00 8.84
C ILE A 56 -4.94 -10.51 7.98
N THR A 57 -4.20 -11.42 7.34
CA THR A 57 -3.02 -11.05 6.54
C THR A 57 -3.40 -10.23 5.31
N THR A 58 -4.49 -10.59 4.62
CA THR A 58 -5.02 -9.78 3.50
C THR A 58 -5.47 -8.39 3.99
N SER A 59 -6.20 -8.30 5.10
CA SER A 59 -6.61 -7.02 5.70
C SER A 59 -5.40 -6.14 6.07
N ALA A 60 -4.37 -6.75 6.68
CA ALA A 60 -3.13 -6.06 7.02
C ALA A 60 -2.41 -5.52 5.78
N LEU A 61 -2.34 -6.32 4.71
CA LEU A 61 -1.75 -5.91 3.44
C LEU A 61 -2.51 -4.72 2.84
N LEU A 62 -3.84 -4.79 2.76
CA LEU A 62 -4.68 -3.74 2.20
C LEU A 62 -4.52 -2.42 2.96
N LEU A 63 -4.55 -2.48 4.30
CA LEU A 63 -4.40 -1.30 5.15
C LEU A 63 -2.99 -0.71 5.06
N GLY A 64 -1.94 -1.54 5.10
CA GLY A 64 -0.56 -1.09 4.95
C GLY A 64 -0.29 -0.42 3.62
N PHE A 65 -0.80 -0.99 2.52
CA PHE A 65 -0.65 -0.39 1.20
C PHE A 65 -1.53 0.85 0.98
N ALA A 66 -2.65 0.99 1.70
CA ALA A 66 -3.40 2.24 1.71
C ALA A 66 -2.60 3.38 2.35
N HIS A 67 -1.93 3.13 3.47
CA HIS A 67 -1.02 4.11 4.09
C HIS A 67 0.19 4.42 3.21
N PHE A 68 0.76 3.40 2.56
CA PHE A 68 1.87 3.60 1.62
C PHE A 68 1.43 4.43 0.40
N GLU A 69 0.25 4.18 -0.15
CA GLU A 69 -0.29 4.94 -1.27
C GLU A 69 -0.60 6.40 -0.89
N ASP A 70 -1.06 6.67 0.33
CA ASP A 70 -1.20 8.02 0.86
C ASP A 70 0.16 8.74 0.94
N PHE A 71 1.19 8.06 1.45
CA PHE A 71 2.55 8.59 1.46
C PHE A 71 3.05 8.94 0.06
N LEU A 72 2.89 8.03 -0.92
CA LEU A 72 3.26 8.31 -2.32
C LEU A 72 2.53 9.54 -2.86
N THR A 73 1.24 9.66 -2.55
CA THR A 73 0.41 10.79 -2.98
C THR A 73 0.98 12.10 -2.43
N LYS A 74 1.31 12.17 -1.14
CA LYS A 74 1.93 13.34 -0.51
C LYS A 74 3.31 13.68 -1.10
N CYS A 75 4.14 12.67 -1.36
CA CYS A 75 5.42 12.89 -2.04
C CYS A 75 5.24 13.51 -3.43
N ILE A 76 4.28 13.01 -4.22
CA ILE A 76 3.97 13.54 -5.55
C ILE A 76 3.46 14.99 -5.45
N VAL A 77 2.56 15.28 -4.51
CA VAL A 77 2.08 16.65 -4.25
C VAL A 77 3.24 17.60 -4.01
N ASN A 78 4.16 17.23 -3.14
CA ASN A 78 5.34 18.06 -2.83
C ASN A 78 6.23 18.30 -4.07
N VAL A 79 6.42 17.29 -4.92
CA VAL A 79 7.16 17.45 -6.20
C VAL A 79 6.42 18.37 -7.15
N LEU A 80 5.10 18.22 -7.30
CA LEU A 80 4.29 19.06 -8.19
C LEU A 80 4.22 20.52 -7.73
N ILE A 81 4.19 20.77 -6.42
CA ILE A 81 4.25 22.13 -5.88
C ILE A 81 5.62 22.76 -6.15
N SER A 82 6.70 21.99 -5.94
CA SER A 82 8.07 22.50 -6.10
C SER A 82 8.47 22.67 -7.56
N ASN A 83 7.93 21.83 -8.46
CA ASN A 83 8.19 21.84 -9.89
C ASN A 83 6.88 21.69 -10.68
N PRO A 84 6.09 22.76 -10.83
CA PRO A 84 4.78 22.72 -11.50
C PRO A 84 4.83 22.20 -12.95
N ASP A 85 5.97 22.42 -13.62
CA ASP A 85 6.21 22.05 -15.02
C ASP A 85 6.68 20.59 -15.20
N SER A 86 6.98 19.90 -14.11
CA SER A 86 7.53 18.53 -14.12
C SER A 86 6.50 17.44 -14.47
N ASN A 87 5.28 17.84 -14.81
CA ASN A 87 4.14 16.97 -14.93
C ASN A 87 3.71 16.74 -16.38
N ASP A 88 3.72 15.48 -16.82
CA ASP A 88 3.07 15.07 -18.08
C ASP A 88 1.52 15.02 -17.93
N TYR A 89 1.01 15.03 -16.70
CA TYR A 89 -0.39 14.86 -16.35
C TYR A 89 -1.06 16.19 -15.95
N LYS A 90 -1.27 17.08 -16.92
CA LYS A 90 -2.35 18.11 -16.93
C LYS A 90 -2.47 19.11 -15.74
N VAL A 91 -1.48 19.43 -14.89
CA VAL A 91 -1.47 20.80 -14.30
C VAL A 91 -1.02 21.69 -15.44
N THR A 92 -1.94 22.14 -16.28
CA THR A 92 -1.53 23.11 -17.29
C THR A 92 -1.12 24.39 -16.55
N LEU A 93 0.09 24.89 -16.84
CA LEU A 93 0.53 26.25 -16.53
C LEU A 93 -0.56 27.30 -16.80
N LYS A 94 -1.43 27.03 -17.79
CA LYS A 94 -2.64 27.79 -18.09
C LYS A 94 -3.56 27.95 -16.88
N THR A 95 -3.83 26.88 -16.12
CA THR A 95 -4.70 26.89 -14.94
C THR A 95 -4.10 27.69 -13.78
N ILE A 96 -2.76 27.66 -13.63
CA ILE A 96 -2.03 28.46 -12.62
C ILE A 96 -2.06 29.95 -13.01
N ARG A 97 -1.78 30.27 -14.29
CA ARG A 97 -1.85 31.64 -14.82
C ARG A 97 -3.26 32.24 -14.76
N GLU A 98 -4.30 31.43 -14.93
CA GLU A 98 -5.69 31.88 -14.94
C GLU A 98 -6.30 32.03 -13.53
N LYS A 99 -5.86 31.25 -12.54
CA LYS A 99 -6.51 31.21 -11.22
C LYS A 99 -5.63 31.63 -10.02
N GLY A 100 -4.33 31.88 -10.23
CA GLY A 100 -3.40 32.41 -9.23
C GLY A 100 -2.75 31.34 -8.33
N ASP A 101 -1.59 31.69 -7.76
CA ASP A 101 -0.69 30.76 -7.03
C ASP A 101 -1.34 30.05 -5.83
N ARG A 102 -2.41 30.63 -5.27
CA ARG A 102 -3.13 30.06 -4.11
C ARG A 102 -3.80 28.72 -4.40
N LEU A 103 -4.01 28.35 -5.67
CA LEU A 103 -4.64 27.08 -6.06
C LEU A 103 -3.65 25.96 -6.40
N ILE A 104 -2.35 26.26 -6.45
CA ILE A 104 -1.32 25.27 -6.78
C ILE A 104 -1.38 24.04 -5.85
N PRO A 105 -1.48 24.19 -4.51
CA PRO A 105 -1.54 23.02 -3.61
C PRO A 105 -2.77 22.15 -3.87
N SER A 106 -3.95 22.76 -4.01
CA SER A 106 -5.20 22.03 -4.24
C SER A 106 -5.20 21.29 -5.59
N LEU A 107 -4.63 21.89 -6.63
CA LEU A 107 -4.50 21.25 -7.94
C LEU A 107 -3.50 20.09 -7.90
N ALA A 108 -2.36 20.27 -7.22
CA ALA A 108 -1.38 19.20 -7.04
C ALA A 108 -2.00 18.00 -6.28
N GLU A 109 -2.75 18.26 -5.21
CA GLU A 109 -3.48 17.23 -4.46
C GLU A 109 -4.54 16.50 -5.28
N GLU A 110 -5.35 17.24 -6.05
CA GLU A 110 -6.37 16.64 -6.92
C GLU A 110 -5.75 15.72 -7.95
N GLN A 111 -4.61 16.13 -8.53
CA GLN A 111 -3.94 15.33 -9.55
C GLN A 111 -3.23 14.12 -8.99
N ALA A 112 -2.47 14.29 -7.91
CA ALA A 112 -1.80 13.17 -7.25
C ALA A 112 -2.81 12.08 -6.82
N ARG A 113 -4.01 12.47 -6.37
CA ARG A 113 -5.10 11.55 -6.01
C ARG A 113 -5.70 10.80 -7.20
N ARG A 114 -5.72 11.39 -8.40
CA ARG A 114 -6.27 10.78 -9.61
C ARG A 114 -5.36 9.72 -10.22
N LEU A 115 -4.07 9.76 -9.91
CA LEU A 115 -3.12 8.77 -10.40
C LEU A 115 -3.44 7.40 -9.79
N LEU A 116 -3.50 6.38 -10.64
CA LEU A 116 -3.49 4.99 -10.21
C LEU A 116 -2.15 4.68 -9.53
N PHE A 117 -2.12 3.67 -8.66
CA PHE A 117 -0.89 3.27 -7.96
C PHE A 117 0.29 3.04 -8.93
N SER A 118 0.06 2.37 -10.07
CA SER A 118 1.10 2.13 -11.07
C SER A 118 1.60 3.42 -11.73
N GLU A 119 0.75 4.43 -11.88
CA GLU A 119 1.13 5.75 -12.39
C GLU A 119 1.91 6.54 -11.34
N LYS A 120 1.55 6.43 -10.06
CA LYS A 120 2.33 7.00 -8.94
C LYS A 120 3.75 6.44 -8.92
N ILE A 121 3.92 5.12 -9.06
CA ILE A 121 5.24 4.49 -9.10
C ILE A 121 6.06 4.97 -10.31
N LYS A 122 5.46 5.05 -11.51
CA LYS A 122 6.14 5.60 -12.70
C LYS A 122 6.55 7.07 -12.52
N PHE A 123 5.70 7.87 -11.87
CA PHE A 123 6.03 9.26 -11.57
C PHE A 123 7.25 9.37 -10.66
N ILE A 124 7.28 8.57 -9.59
CA ILE A 124 8.39 8.49 -8.63
C ILE A 124 9.68 8.05 -9.33
N GLU A 125 9.63 7.00 -10.17
CA GLU A 125 10.77 6.50 -10.93
C GLU A 125 11.34 7.57 -11.89
N LYS A 126 10.47 8.34 -12.55
CA LYS A 126 10.89 9.42 -13.46
C LYS A 126 11.56 10.56 -12.70
N GLN A 127 11.06 10.91 -11.51
CA GLN A 127 11.54 12.08 -10.76
C GLN A 127 12.75 11.80 -9.88
N PHE A 128 12.88 10.59 -9.35
CA PHE A 128 13.94 10.24 -8.42
C PHE A 128 14.88 9.22 -9.06
N THR A 129 15.99 9.71 -9.59
CA THR A 129 16.98 8.85 -10.24
C THR A 129 17.69 7.94 -9.23
N GLY A 130 18.08 6.75 -9.70
CA GLY A 130 18.88 5.80 -8.93
C GLY A 130 18.12 5.04 -7.83
N ILE A 131 16.78 5.08 -7.80
CA ILE A 131 16.00 4.13 -6.99
C ILE A 131 16.31 2.71 -7.46
N ASN A 132 16.47 1.77 -6.52
CA ASN A 132 16.75 0.38 -6.86
C ASN A 132 15.63 -0.20 -7.76
N PRO A 133 15.89 -0.61 -9.02
CA PRO A 133 14.85 -1.12 -9.91
C PRO A 133 14.11 -2.34 -9.34
N GLN A 134 14.79 -3.19 -8.56
CA GLN A 134 14.17 -4.38 -7.97
C GLN A 134 13.05 -4.01 -6.99
N ILE A 135 13.21 -2.93 -6.22
CA ILE A 135 12.18 -2.54 -5.25
C ILE A 135 10.91 -2.01 -5.93
N LEU A 136 11.06 -1.37 -7.10
CA LEU A 136 9.94 -0.90 -7.91
C LEU A 136 9.17 -2.08 -8.51
N LEU A 137 9.90 -3.10 -8.99
CA LEU A 137 9.31 -4.36 -9.46
C LEU A 137 8.55 -5.09 -8.35
N ASP A 138 9.17 -5.20 -7.17
CA ASP A 138 8.57 -5.85 -6.01
C ASP A 138 7.28 -5.13 -5.58
N ILE A 139 7.32 -3.80 -5.45
CA ILE A 139 6.16 -2.98 -5.06
C ILE A 139 5.04 -3.07 -6.09
N LYS A 140 5.37 -3.12 -7.38
CA LYS A 140 4.40 -3.35 -8.45
C LYS A 140 3.75 -4.73 -8.31
N PHE A 141 4.53 -5.77 -8.05
CA PHE A 141 4.01 -7.11 -7.81
C PHE A 141 3.04 -7.14 -6.63
N VAL A 142 3.39 -6.50 -5.50
CA VAL A 142 2.49 -6.44 -4.33
C VAL A 142 1.21 -5.67 -4.65
N ASN A 143 1.27 -4.61 -5.45
CA ASN A 143 0.07 -3.92 -5.91
C ASN A 143 -0.80 -4.78 -6.83
N ASP A 144 -0.21 -5.63 -7.67
CA ASP A 144 -0.98 -6.61 -8.46
C ASP A 144 -1.66 -7.66 -7.55
N VAL A 145 -1.00 -8.09 -6.47
CA VAL A 145 -1.60 -8.96 -5.43
C VAL A 145 -2.77 -8.25 -4.76
N ARG A 146 -2.57 -7.01 -4.30
CA ARG A 146 -3.60 -6.16 -3.70
C ARG A 146 -4.81 -6.00 -4.62
N ASN A 147 -4.58 -5.72 -5.90
CA ASN A 147 -5.65 -5.57 -6.89
C ASN A 147 -6.46 -6.85 -7.05
N CYS A 148 -5.80 -8.01 -7.09
CA CYS A 148 -6.50 -9.30 -7.16
C CYS A 148 -7.34 -9.55 -5.91
N ILE A 149 -6.83 -9.20 -4.72
CA ILE A 149 -7.57 -9.29 -3.45
C ILE A 149 -8.82 -8.39 -3.48
N MET A 150 -8.68 -7.14 -3.91
CA MET A 150 -9.78 -6.15 -3.88
C MET A 150 -10.83 -6.37 -4.98
N HIS A 151 -10.41 -6.82 -6.17
CA HIS A 151 -11.26 -6.76 -7.36
C HIS A 151 -11.53 -8.12 -8.01
N ASN A 152 -10.77 -9.16 -7.66
CA ASN A 152 -10.92 -10.49 -8.25
C ASN A 152 -11.26 -11.57 -7.21
N ASN A 153 -11.94 -11.18 -6.12
CA ASN A 153 -12.29 -12.07 -5.01
C ASN A 153 -11.08 -12.82 -4.41
N GLY A 154 -9.88 -12.24 -4.51
CA GLY A 154 -8.63 -12.87 -4.10
C GLY A 154 -8.16 -14.02 -5.00
N LEU A 155 -8.63 -14.10 -6.24
CA LEU A 155 -8.10 -15.02 -7.26
C LEU A 155 -6.98 -14.32 -8.03
N ALA A 156 -5.86 -15.01 -8.23
CA ALA A 156 -4.74 -14.50 -9.00
C ALA A 156 -5.07 -14.40 -10.49
N ASP A 157 -4.48 -13.42 -11.17
CA ASP A 157 -4.48 -13.32 -12.62
C ASP A 157 -3.08 -13.54 -13.19
N LYS A 158 -2.97 -13.52 -14.52
CA LYS A 158 -1.73 -13.79 -15.27
C LYS A 158 -0.54 -12.91 -14.87
N ARG A 159 -0.76 -11.71 -14.31
CA ARG A 159 0.32 -10.79 -13.88
C ARG A 159 1.11 -11.33 -12.70
N LEU A 160 0.51 -12.24 -11.91
CA LEU A 160 1.13 -12.82 -10.73
C LEU A 160 1.96 -14.07 -11.01
N ASN A 161 2.04 -14.52 -12.26
CA ASN A 161 2.93 -15.60 -12.65
C ASN A 161 4.41 -15.17 -12.50
N PRO A 162 5.32 -16.08 -12.08
CA PRO A 162 5.07 -17.48 -11.77
C PRO A 162 4.70 -17.76 -10.30
N LYS A 163 4.61 -16.74 -9.44
CA LYS A 163 4.35 -16.95 -8.00
C LYS A 163 2.95 -17.53 -7.74
N TYR A 164 1.96 -17.10 -8.53
CA TYR A 164 0.60 -17.65 -8.50
C TYR A 164 0.15 -18.03 -9.90
N ASN A 165 -0.49 -19.21 -10.01
CA ASN A 165 -1.12 -19.64 -11.24
C ASN A 165 -2.42 -18.84 -11.49
N ASP A 166 -2.80 -18.68 -12.76
CA ASP A 166 -4.04 -17.99 -13.15
C ASP A 166 -5.26 -18.67 -12.51
N GLY A 167 -6.13 -17.90 -11.84
CA GLY A 167 -7.29 -18.39 -11.09
C GLY A 167 -6.98 -18.99 -9.71
N GLN A 168 -5.72 -19.08 -9.28
CA GLN A 168 -5.35 -19.59 -7.96
C GLN A 168 -5.83 -18.65 -6.85
N LYS A 169 -6.44 -19.19 -5.78
CA LYS A 169 -6.73 -18.41 -4.58
C LYS A 169 -5.43 -17.91 -3.96
N ILE A 170 -5.33 -16.60 -3.77
CA ILE A 170 -4.23 -15.96 -3.08
C ILE A 170 -4.39 -16.24 -1.58
N VAL A 171 -3.38 -16.92 -1.04
CA VAL A 171 -3.20 -17.14 0.40
C VAL A 171 -1.92 -16.43 0.80
N LEU A 172 -2.00 -15.56 1.79
CA LEU A 172 -0.87 -14.79 2.31
C LEU A 172 -0.53 -15.25 3.72
N HIS A 173 0.76 -15.50 3.97
CA HIS A 173 1.26 -15.70 5.32
C HIS A 173 1.73 -14.38 5.93
N SER A 174 1.77 -14.31 7.26
CA SER A 174 2.27 -13.12 7.98
C SER A 174 3.68 -12.73 7.56
N ALA A 175 4.54 -13.72 7.25
CA ALA A 175 5.89 -13.50 6.73
C ALA A 175 5.89 -12.79 5.36
N ASP A 176 5.00 -13.18 4.44
CA ASP A 176 4.87 -12.51 3.14
C ASP A 176 4.47 -11.04 3.33
N VAL A 177 3.45 -10.79 4.14
CA VAL A 177 2.94 -9.42 4.37
C VAL A 177 3.98 -8.56 5.08
N ASN A 178 4.72 -9.11 6.03
CA ASN A 178 5.83 -8.40 6.67
C ASN A 178 6.95 -8.07 5.66
N ALA A 179 7.31 -9.00 4.78
CA ALA A 179 8.30 -8.75 3.73
C ALA A 179 7.84 -7.62 2.78
N TYR A 180 6.56 -7.61 2.39
CA TYR A 180 5.96 -6.53 1.61
C TYR A 180 5.99 -5.18 2.35
N GLY A 181 5.71 -5.20 3.65
CA GLY A 181 5.86 -4.01 4.50
C GLY A 181 7.30 -3.50 4.54
N LEU A 182 8.30 -4.38 4.62
CA LEU A 182 9.72 -4.01 4.59
C LEU A 182 10.11 -3.39 3.24
N GLN A 183 9.62 -3.92 2.12
CA GLN A 183 9.80 -3.32 0.79
C GLN A 183 9.18 -1.91 0.73
N ALA A 184 7.96 -1.73 1.24
CA ALA A 184 7.32 -0.41 1.29
C ALA A 184 8.11 0.59 2.14
N ARG A 185 8.61 0.16 3.31
CA ARG A 185 9.49 0.98 4.17
C ARG A 185 10.77 1.39 3.45
N GLN A 186 11.42 0.45 2.76
CA GLN A 186 12.66 0.73 2.04
C GLN A 186 12.42 1.74 0.90
N LEU A 187 11.39 1.54 0.07
CA LEU A 187 11.08 2.48 -1.00
C LEU A 187 10.71 3.85 -0.44
N ALA A 188 9.93 3.92 0.64
CA ALA A 188 9.59 5.19 1.29
C ALA A 188 10.83 5.96 1.77
N ARG A 189 11.80 5.26 2.38
CA ARG A 189 13.08 5.85 2.80
C ARG A 189 13.89 6.35 1.59
N GLU A 190 13.95 5.56 0.52
CA GLU A 190 14.65 5.94 -0.71
C GLU A 190 14.07 7.19 -1.38
N ILE A 191 12.73 7.30 -1.43
CA ILE A 191 12.02 8.48 -1.91
C ILE A 191 12.32 9.69 -1.01
N TRP A 192 12.16 9.52 0.30
CA TRP A 192 12.32 10.60 1.28
C TRP A 192 13.72 11.20 1.28
N ILE A 193 14.76 10.35 1.22
CA ILE A 193 16.16 10.80 1.15
C ILE A 193 16.38 11.63 -0.11
N ARG A 194 15.93 11.14 -1.28
CA ARG A 194 16.15 11.83 -2.56
C ARG A 194 15.37 13.13 -2.66
N GLN A 195 14.14 13.15 -2.14
CA GLN A 195 13.32 14.35 -2.07
C GLN A 195 14.00 15.46 -1.25
N LYS A 196 14.64 15.10 -0.12
CA LYS A 196 15.42 16.07 0.66
C LYS A 196 16.71 16.52 0.00
N SER A 197 17.29 15.72 -0.90
CA SER A 197 18.50 16.10 -1.64
C SER A 197 18.24 16.97 -2.87
N THR A 198 16.98 17.08 -3.31
CA THR A 198 16.57 17.86 -4.49
C THR A 198 16.08 19.27 -4.13
N ASN A 199 15.82 19.51 -2.84
CA ASN A 199 15.52 20.82 -2.24
C ASN A 199 16.75 21.42 -1.57
#